data_AF-A0A261F4L1-F1
#
_entry.id   AF-A0A261F4L1-F1
#
_cell.length_a   1.000
_cell.length_b   1.000
_cell.length_c   1.000
_cell.angle_alpha   90.00
_cell.angle_beta   90.00
_cell.angle_gamma   90.00
#
_symmetry.space_group_name_H-M   'P 1'
#
loop_
_entity.id
_entity.type
_entity.pdbx_description
1 polymer ?
#
loop_
_entity_poly.entity_id
_entity_poly.type
_entity_poly.pdbx_seq_one_letter_code
_entity_poly.pdbx_strand_id
1 'polypeptide(L)'
;MGLFSYGNLDGQESSYEADLGINSTHRKKRRRRKGLSNRGMKLFAGILFLIGMIGTSVIAARLPQESTDADLGTLSAVVACLAALLTSLPMYAWLLVRGFEHTARPGVYFVRLLVLAAVCEVPWDLATWQYQRYSTSASGIVGSLYGSVDARPWLNLYTQNPVWALALSELILMCLAWIRRHQAPTEKEGPKQYVWYSAGTAWLLRFLLIFAAVMWTWLLNIGQLGKLFPLGLMFLLFVLIFYGLRGKENTSMMLAAAVGALEALAPAVGVLILHFHNDDEGFAHSWTRWLWYPATVLMMLAPGLVACWGLL
;
A
#
# COMPACT_ATOMS: atom_id res chain seq x y z
N MET A 1 10.87 44.77 0.23
CA MET A 1 10.53 43.43 0.74
C MET A 1 10.35 42.50 -0.44
N GLY A 2 11.44 41.88 -0.88
CA GLY A 2 11.45 40.87 -1.94
C GLY A 2 11.93 39.53 -1.41
N LEU A 3 11.93 38.53 -2.29
CA LEU A 3 12.40 37.14 -2.16
C LEU A 3 11.28 36.13 -1.82
N PHE A 4 10.75 35.44 -2.83
CA PHE A 4 11.19 34.09 -3.21
C PHE A 4 10.39 33.62 -4.44
N SER A 5 10.92 34.00 -5.61
CA SER A 5 10.64 33.33 -6.89
C SER A 5 11.70 32.24 -7.03
N TYR A 6 11.31 30.96 -7.00
CA TYR A 6 12.20 29.86 -7.34
C TYR A 6 12.18 29.68 -8.85
N GLY A 7 13.14 30.31 -9.52
CA GLY A 7 13.56 29.95 -10.87
C GLY A 7 14.24 28.59 -10.85
N ASN A 8 13.90 27.76 -11.83
CA ASN A 8 14.64 26.55 -12.17
C ASN A 8 16.09 26.92 -12.51
N LEU A 9 17.03 26.21 -11.90
CA LEU A 9 18.46 26.23 -12.22
C LEU A 9 18.75 25.31 -13.42
N ASP A 10 18.15 25.62 -14.57
CA ASP A 10 18.63 25.13 -15.86
C ASP A 10 19.20 26.34 -16.62
N GLY A 11 20.36 26.80 -16.14
CA GLY A 11 21.15 27.79 -16.86
C GLY A 11 21.78 27.13 -18.08
N GLN A 12 21.21 27.40 -19.26
CA GLN A 12 21.87 28.04 -20.41
C GLN A 12 20.95 27.91 -21.64
N GLU A 13 19.86 28.68 -21.67
CA GLU A 13 19.30 29.11 -22.96
C GLU A 13 20.33 30.05 -23.56
N SER A 14 21.14 29.50 -24.46
CA SER A 14 22.12 30.26 -25.18
C SER A 14 21.44 31.34 -26.03
N SER A 15 22.02 32.52 -26.00
CA SER A 15 21.58 33.81 -26.56
C SER A 15 21.37 33.85 -28.08
N TYR A 16 21.07 32.73 -28.73
CA TYR A 16 20.82 32.63 -30.17
C TYR A 16 19.32 32.61 -30.52
N GLU A 17 18.44 32.32 -29.56
CA GLU A 17 16.98 32.25 -29.82
C GLU A 17 16.28 33.62 -29.80
N ALA A 18 16.96 34.69 -29.38
CA ALA A 18 16.36 36.03 -29.27
C ALA A 18 16.14 36.75 -30.62
N ASP A 19 16.81 36.31 -31.71
CA ASP A 19 16.71 36.95 -33.03
C ASP A 19 15.69 36.29 -33.97
N LEU A 20 15.14 35.13 -33.61
CA LEU A 20 14.06 34.50 -34.35
C LEU A 20 12.75 34.88 -33.68
N GLY A 21 12.06 35.88 -34.22
CA GLY A 21 10.74 36.37 -33.79
C GLY A 21 9.62 35.32 -33.83
N ILE A 22 9.76 34.27 -33.03
CA ILE A 22 8.81 33.17 -32.87
C ILE A 22 8.02 33.47 -31.60
N ASN A 23 6.83 34.04 -31.79
CA ASN A 23 5.81 34.22 -30.76
C ASN A 23 5.66 32.96 -29.88
N SER A 24 6.12 33.05 -28.64
CA SER A 24 6.00 32.01 -27.62
C SER A 24 4.63 32.01 -26.95
N THR A 25 3.56 31.81 -27.72
CA THR A 25 2.20 31.57 -27.19
C THR A 25 1.73 30.15 -27.44
N HIS A 26 2.60 29.16 -27.24
CA HIS A 26 2.20 27.76 -27.09
C HIS A 26 2.69 27.19 -25.76
N ARG A 27 2.02 27.61 -24.67
CA ARG A 27 1.96 26.81 -23.45
C ARG A 27 1.26 25.50 -23.83
N LYS A 28 2.04 24.46 -24.20
CA LYS A 28 1.52 23.12 -24.52
C LYS A 28 0.57 22.72 -23.39
N LYS A 29 -0.75 22.79 -23.64
CA LYS A 29 -1.75 22.11 -22.81
C LYS A 29 -1.34 20.64 -22.81
N ARG A 30 -0.67 20.17 -21.75
CA ARG A 30 -0.46 18.74 -21.52
C ARG A 30 -1.83 18.10 -21.71
N ARG A 31 -2.00 17.32 -22.79
CA ARG A 31 -3.24 16.59 -23.03
C ARG A 31 -3.51 15.82 -21.74
N ARG A 32 -4.61 16.14 -21.06
CA ARG A 32 -5.06 15.36 -19.89
C ARG A 32 -5.10 13.90 -20.36
N ARG A 33 -4.27 13.06 -19.74
CA ARG A 33 -4.33 11.62 -19.99
C ARG A 33 -5.77 11.20 -19.69
N LYS A 34 -6.39 10.40 -20.56
CA LYS A 34 -7.71 9.83 -20.25
C LYS A 34 -7.47 8.67 -19.29
N GLY A 35 -8.29 8.55 -18.24
CA GLY A 35 -8.12 7.49 -17.23
C GLY A 35 -8.71 7.83 -15.84
N LEU A 36 -8.41 7.01 -14.85
CA LEU A 36 -8.81 7.18 -13.45
C LEU A 36 -7.92 8.19 -12.71
N SER A 37 -8.56 9.15 -12.05
CA SER A 37 -7.91 10.04 -11.07
C SER A 37 -7.52 9.31 -9.78
N ASN A 38 -6.63 9.90 -8.98
CA ASN A 38 -6.26 9.36 -7.67
C ASN A 38 -7.48 9.17 -6.75
N ARG A 39 -8.43 10.11 -6.78
CA ARG A 39 -9.70 9.95 -6.06
C ARG A 39 -10.48 8.75 -6.58
N GLY A 40 -10.59 8.60 -7.91
CA GLY A 40 -11.25 7.45 -8.53
C GLY A 40 -10.59 6.13 -8.15
N MET A 41 -9.25 6.08 -8.19
CA MET A 41 -8.45 4.92 -7.82
C MET A 41 -8.67 4.54 -6.36
N LYS A 42 -8.64 5.53 -5.45
CA LYS A 42 -8.95 5.34 -4.02
C LYS A 42 -10.35 4.78 -3.80
N LEU A 43 -11.34 5.31 -4.51
CA LEU A 43 -12.72 4.83 -4.42
C LEU A 43 -12.84 3.39 -4.90
N PHE A 44 -12.25 3.07 -6.04
CA PHE A 44 -12.30 1.73 -6.59
C PHE A 44 -11.59 0.71 -5.68
N ALA A 45 -10.38 1.03 -5.20
CA ALA A 45 -9.66 0.23 -4.22
C ALA A 45 -10.42 0.09 -2.89
N GLY A 46 -11.08 1.16 -2.43
CA GLY A 46 -11.92 1.16 -1.22
C GLY A 46 -13.14 0.26 -1.33
N ILE A 47 -13.83 0.28 -2.48
CA ILE A 47 -14.98 -0.60 -2.74
C ILE A 47 -14.53 -2.06 -2.78
N LEU A 48 -13.45 -2.37 -3.49
CA LEU A 48 -12.91 -3.73 -3.56
C LEU A 48 -12.46 -4.25 -2.19
N PHE A 49 -11.78 -3.39 -1.41
CA PHE A 49 -11.40 -3.72 -0.04
C PHE A 49 -12.63 -4.01 0.84
N LEU A 50 -13.67 -3.17 0.75
CA LEU A 50 -14.91 -3.38 1.50
C LEU A 50 -15.63 -4.68 1.11
N ILE A 51 -15.72 -5.00 -0.18
CA ILE A 51 -16.26 -6.29 -0.65
C ILE A 51 -15.45 -7.45 -0.06
N GLY A 52 -14.12 -7.33 -0.08
CA GLY A 52 -13.22 -8.26 0.57
C GLY A 52 -13.54 -8.46 2.04
N MET A 53 -13.60 -7.37 2.80
CA MET A 53 -13.91 -7.40 4.23
C MET A 53 -15.28 -8.02 4.52
N ILE A 54 -16.30 -7.73 3.71
CA ILE A 54 -17.63 -8.35 3.86
C ILE A 54 -17.54 -9.87 3.64
N GLY A 55 -16.86 -10.32 2.58
CA GLY A 55 -16.74 -11.74 2.30
C GLY A 55 -15.96 -12.50 3.36
N THR A 56 -14.83 -11.95 3.79
CA THR A 56 -13.92 -12.62 4.73
C THR A 56 -14.38 -12.55 6.18
N SER A 57 -15.23 -11.59 6.51
CA SER A 57 -15.73 -11.39 7.89
C SER A 57 -17.18 -11.86 8.05
N VAL A 58 -18.07 -11.54 7.12
CA VAL A 58 -19.53 -11.79 7.26
C VAL A 58 -19.97 -13.07 6.56
N ILE A 59 -19.49 -13.31 5.34
CA ILE A 59 -19.90 -14.52 4.59
C ILE A 59 -19.15 -15.74 5.16
N ALA A 60 -17.84 -15.60 5.40
CA ALA A 60 -17.03 -16.67 6.00
C ALA A 60 -17.54 -17.08 7.40
N ALA A 61 -18.15 -16.15 8.15
CA ALA A 61 -18.82 -16.44 9.43
C ALA A 61 -19.86 -17.55 9.37
N ARG A 62 -20.51 -17.70 8.20
CA ARG A 62 -21.64 -18.60 7.98
C ARG A 62 -21.20 -19.98 7.52
N LEU A 63 -19.91 -20.19 7.26
CA LEU A 63 -19.41 -21.48 6.85
C LEU A 63 -19.48 -22.47 8.02
N PRO A 64 -19.98 -23.71 7.78
CA PRO A 64 -19.96 -24.77 8.78
C PRO A 64 -18.53 -25.08 9.24
N GLN A 65 -18.38 -25.55 10.49
CA GLN A 65 -17.08 -25.95 11.03
C GLN A 65 -16.50 -27.19 10.35
N GLU A 66 -17.37 -28.10 9.90
CA GLU A 66 -16.99 -29.31 9.17
C GLU A 66 -16.99 -29.06 7.67
N SER A 67 -15.88 -29.37 6.99
CA SER A 67 -15.69 -29.09 5.56
C SER A 67 -16.66 -29.84 4.64
N THR A 68 -17.28 -30.91 5.14
CA THR A 68 -18.16 -31.80 4.38
C THR A 68 -19.54 -31.19 4.11
N ASP A 69 -19.96 -30.22 4.94
CA ASP A 69 -21.27 -29.57 4.85
C ASP A 69 -21.20 -28.17 4.19
N ALA A 70 -20.01 -27.75 3.76
CA ALA A 70 -19.81 -26.42 3.19
C ALA A 70 -20.41 -26.34 1.77
N ASP A 71 -21.42 -25.48 1.62
CA ASP A 71 -22.02 -25.17 0.32
C ASP A 71 -20.99 -24.56 -0.63
N LEU A 72 -20.89 -25.14 -1.84
CA LEU A 72 -19.97 -24.68 -2.89
C LEU A 72 -20.26 -23.23 -3.30
N GLY A 73 -21.53 -22.80 -3.27
CA GLY A 73 -21.92 -21.43 -3.56
C GLY A 73 -21.33 -20.44 -2.55
N THR A 74 -21.46 -20.75 -1.26
CA THR A 74 -20.90 -19.93 -0.17
C THR A 74 -19.38 -19.87 -0.22
N LEU A 75 -18.70 -21.01 -0.45
CA LEU A 75 -17.24 -21.04 -0.62
C LEU A 75 -16.78 -20.19 -1.81
N SER A 76 -17.46 -20.31 -2.96
CA SER A 76 -17.15 -19.53 -4.16
C SER A 76 -17.34 -18.03 -3.93
N ALA A 77 -18.37 -17.64 -3.17
CA ALA A 77 -18.60 -16.25 -2.81
C ALA A 77 -17.48 -15.67 -1.92
N VAL A 78 -16.99 -16.45 -0.93
CA VAL A 78 -15.86 -16.04 -0.09
C VAL A 78 -14.59 -15.88 -0.94
N VAL A 79 -14.30 -16.81 -1.83
CA VAL A 79 -13.14 -16.74 -2.73
C VAL A 79 -13.23 -15.53 -3.67
N ALA A 80 -14.41 -15.24 -4.23
CA ALA A 80 -14.62 -14.06 -5.08
C ALA A 80 -14.40 -12.74 -4.31
N CYS A 81 -14.86 -12.67 -3.06
CA CYS A 81 -14.62 -11.51 -2.21
C CYS A 81 -13.13 -11.37 -1.85
N LEU A 82 -12.47 -12.48 -1.54
CA LEU A 82 -11.03 -12.48 -1.32
C LEU A 82 -10.27 -12.02 -2.55
N ALA A 83 -10.67 -12.45 -3.76
CA ALA A 83 -10.10 -11.94 -5.00
C ALA A 83 -10.27 -10.42 -5.10
N ALA A 84 -11.45 -9.87 -4.78
CA ALA A 84 -11.66 -8.42 -4.73
C ALA A 84 -10.71 -7.72 -3.74
N LEU A 85 -10.52 -8.27 -2.54
CA LEU A 85 -9.55 -7.77 -1.55
C LEU A 85 -8.13 -7.73 -2.15
N LEU A 86 -7.69 -8.82 -2.77
CA LEU A 86 -6.36 -8.96 -3.36
C LEU A 86 -6.15 -8.02 -4.55
N THR A 87 -7.18 -7.80 -5.36
CA THR A 87 -7.18 -6.79 -6.43
C THR A 87 -6.95 -5.38 -5.90
N SER A 88 -7.38 -5.07 -4.67
CA SER A 88 -7.19 -3.74 -4.06
C SER A 88 -5.73 -3.42 -3.70
N LEU A 89 -4.90 -4.43 -3.41
CA LEU A 89 -3.54 -4.27 -2.89
C LEU A 89 -2.60 -3.44 -3.78
N PRO A 90 -2.40 -3.76 -5.08
CA PRO A 90 -1.50 -2.98 -5.94
C PRO A 90 -1.94 -1.53 -6.10
N MET A 91 -3.26 -1.25 -6.08
CA MET A 91 -3.76 0.12 -6.15
C MET A 91 -3.38 0.92 -4.90
N TYR A 92 -3.55 0.34 -3.70
CA TYR A 92 -3.10 0.99 -2.47
C TYR A 92 -1.58 1.14 -2.42
N ALA A 93 -0.82 0.15 -2.89
CA ALA A 93 0.63 0.20 -2.91
C ALA A 93 1.13 1.33 -3.81
N TRP A 94 0.55 1.46 -5.01
CA TRP A 94 0.86 2.56 -5.91
C TRP A 94 0.45 3.93 -5.34
N LEU A 95 -0.74 4.03 -4.72
CA LEU A 95 -1.19 5.26 -4.08
C LEU A 95 -0.27 5.69 -2.92
N LEU A 96 0.28 4.73 -2.17
CA LEU A 96 1.27 4.99 -1.12
C LEU A 96 2.55 5.55 -1.72
N VAL A 97 3.15 4.87 -2.71
CA VAL A 97 4.38 5.32 -3.37
C VAL A 97 4.21 6.71 -3.97
N ARG A 98 3.08 6.94 -4.64
CA ARG A 98 2.76 8.25 -5.21
C ARG A 98 2.58 9.32 -4.14
N GLY A 99 1.92 8.96 -3.04
CA GLY A 99 1.79 9.81 -1.86
C GLY A 99 3.15 10.22 -1.29
N PHE A 100 4.06 9.27 -1.13
CA PHE A 100 5.43 9.51 -0.67
C PHE A 100 6.19 10.48 -1.59
N GLU A 101 6.13 10.27 -2.90
CA GLU A 101 6.87 11.09 -3.87
C GLU A 101 6.35 12.53 -3.98
N HIS A 102 5.06 12.75 -3.77
CA HIS A 102 4.44 14.07 -3.91
C HIS A 102 4.23 14.79 -2.56
N THR A 103 4.56 14.15 -1.45
CA THR A 103 4.41 14.74 -0.11
C THR A 103 5.68 15.48 0.30
N ALA A 104 5.56 16.78 0.57
CA ALA A 104 6.68 17.61 1.02
C ALA A 104 7.23 17.19 2.41
N ARG A 105 6.41 16.54 3.24
CA ARG A 105 6.75 16.12 4.61
C ARG A 105 6.39 14.65 4.85
N PRO A 106 7.21 13.69 4.36
CA PRO A 106 6.91 12.26 4.47
C PRO A 106 6.78 11.79 5.93
N GLY A 107 7.56 12.36 6.87
CA GLY A 107 7.45 12.00 8.29
C GLY A 107 6.07 12.31 8.90
N VAL A 108 5.40 13.38 8.47
CA VAL A 108 4.03 13.68 8.94
C VAL A 108 3.04 12.68 8.35
N TYR A 109 3.24 12.28 7.10
CA TYR A 109 2.42 11.26 6.46
C TYR A 109 2.57 9.91 7.15
N PHE A 110 3.81 9.50 7.46
CA PHE A 110 4.11 8.32 8.27
C PHE A 110 3.40 8.33 9.63
N VAL A 111 3.49 9.43 10.39
CA VAL A 111 2.80 9.54 11.70
C VAL A 111 1.28 9.40 11.55
N ARG A 112 0.68 9.95 10.49
CA ARG A 112 -0.76 9.77 10.24
C ARG A 112 -1.11 8.31 9.96
N LEU A 113 -0.28 7.58 9.23
CA LEU A 113 -0.47 6.16 8.98
C LEU A 113 -0.30 5.34 10.27
N LEU A 114 0.66 5.70 11.14
CA LEU A 114 0.80 5.06 12.45
C LEU A 114 -0.43 5.24 13.33
N VAL A 115 -0.95 6.47 13.43
CA VAL A 115 -2.16 6.75 14.21
C VAL A 115 -3.36 6.00 13.62
N LEU A 116 -3.50 6.00 12.29
CA LEU A 116 -4.56 5.24 11.63
C LEU A 116 -4.42 3.73 11.90
N ALA A 117 -3.21 3.19 11.84
CA ALA A 117 -2.94 1.79 12.11
C ALA A 117 -3.32 1.42 13.55
N ALA A 118 -2.94 2.23 14.54
CA ALA A 118 -3.35 2.00 15.92
C ALA A 118 -4.88 2.04 16.10
N VAL A 119 -5.58 2.96 15.43
CA VAL A 119 -7.05 3.04 15.48
C VAL A 119 -7.71 1.85 14.79
N CYS A 120 -7.09 1.31 13.73
CA CYS A 120 -7.62 0.17 12.98
C CYS A 120 -7.43 -1.19 13.66
N GLU A 121 -6.67 -1.30 14.76
CA GLU A 121 -6.50 -2.57 15.49
C GLU A 121 -7.84 -3.14 15.96
N VAL A 122 -8.65 -2.33 16.66
CA VAL A 122 -9.94 -2.79 17.21
C VAL A 122 -10.93 -3.19 16.10
N PRO A 123 -11.17 -2.37 15.04
CA PRO A 123 -12.01 -2.77 13.91
C PRO A 123 -11.52 -4.02 13.17
N TRP A 124 -10.21 -4.18 13.03
CA TRP A 124 -9.62 -5.32 12.33
C TRP A 124 -9.84 -6.61 13.11
N ASP A 125 -9.51 -6.61 14.40
CA ASP A 125 -9.73 -7.77 15.27
C ASP A 125 -11.19 -8.20 15.25
N LEU A 126 -12.11 -7.24 15.33
CA LEU A 126 -13.55 -7.53 15.27
C LEU A 126 -13.96 -8.19 13.95
N ALA A 127 -13.36 -7.76 12.84
CA ALA A 127 -13.64 -8.29 11.51
C ALA A 127 -13.02 -9.68 11.29
N THR A 128 -11.84 -9.95 11.85
CA THR A 128 -11.09 -11.19 11.58
C THR A 128 -11.12 -12.22 12.71
N TRP A 129 -11.74 -11.91 13.85
CA TRP A 129 -11.73 -12.77 15.04
C TRP A 129 -12.20 -14.20 14.76
N GLN A 130 -13.29 -14.36 14.00
CA GLN A 130 -13.83 -15.68 13.66
C GLN A 130 -12.81 -16.50 12.87
N TYR A 131 -12.20 -15.89 11.85
CA TYR A 131 -11.13 -16.54 11.09
C TYR A 131 -9.99 -16.98 12.02
N GLN A 132 -9.61 -16.11 12.95
CA GLN A 132 -8.50 -16.36 13.86
C GLN A 132 -8.77 -17.49 14.85
N ARG A 133 -10.01 -17.64 15.33
CA ARG A 133 -10.45 -18.73 16.20
C ARG A 133 -10.21 -20.12 15.58
N TYR A 134 -10.30 -20.24 14.26
CA TYR A 134 -10.01 -21.48 13.54
C TYR A 134 -8.51 -21.67 13.23
N SER A 135 -7.71 -20.60 13.31
CA SER A 135 -6.30 -20.59 12.93
C SER A 135 -5.33 -20.79 14.12
N THR A 136 -5.82 -20.62 15.36
CA THR A 136 -5.06 -20.76 16.62
C THR A 136 -4.78 -22.22 16.99
N SER A 137 -4.14 -22.98 16.10
CA SER A 137 -3.24 -24.05 16.52
C SER A 137 -1.87 -23.42 16.77
N ALA A 138 -1.26 -23.73 17.92
CA ALA A 138 0.01 -23.22 18.47
C ALA A 138 1.28 -23.50 17.63
N SER A 139 1.20 -23.46 16.29
CA SER A 139 2.24 -23.94 15.38
C SER A 139 3.09 -22.84 14.71
N GLY A 140 2.96 -21.57 15.12
CA GLY A 140 3.77 -20.45 14.61
C GLY A 140 4.79 -19.93 15.61
N ILE A 141 5.89 -19.32 15.14
CA ILE A 141 6.96 -18.73 15.97
C ILE A 141 6.38 -17.75 17.01
N VAL A 142 5.39 -16.95 16.63
CA VAL A 142 4.70 -16.01 17.53
C VAL A 142 3.90 -16.74 18.61
N GLY A 143 3.16 -17.78 18.26
CA GLY A 143 2.40 -18.58 19.23
C GLY A 143 3.31 -19.34 20.19
N SER A 144 4.52 -19.71 19.74
CA SER A 144 5.57 -20.32 20.56
C SER A 144 6.28 -19.31 21.48
N LEU A 145 6.50 -18.07 21.01
CA LEU A 145 7.19 -17.01 21.75
C LEU A 145 6.27 -16.24 22.72
N TYR A 146 5.00 -16.06 22.37
CA TYR A 146 4.05 -15.22 23.11
C TYR A 146 2.88 -16.00 23.73
N GLY A 147 2.84 -17.33 23.54
CA GLY A 147 1.75 -18.19 23.98
C GLY A 147 0.56 -18.18 23.03
N SER A 148 -0.31 -19.19 23.13
CA SER A 148 -1.62 -19.18 22.47
C SER A 148 -2.47 -18.07 23.08
N VAL A 149 -2.58 -16.93 22.40
CA VAL A 149 -3.52 -15.90 22.79
C VAL A 149 -4.89 -16.39 22.35
N ASP A 150 -5.82 -16.59 23.29
CA ASP A 150 -7.22 -16.80 22.95
C ASP A 150 -7.61 -15.70 21.96
N ALA A 151 -8.13 -16.08 20.79
CA ALA A 151 -8.65 -15.08 19.86
C ALA A 151 -9.67 -14.25 20.65
N ARG A 152 -9.42 -12.95 20.79
CA ARG A 152 -10.35 -11.99 21.41
C ARG A 152 -10.87 -11.07 20.31
N PRO A 153 -12.15 -10.68 20.34
CA PRO A 153 -12.70 -9.76 19.33
C PRO A 153 -12.14 -8.33 19.43
N TRP A 154 -11.26 -8.10 20.41
CA TRP A 154 -10.67 -6.81 20.74
C TRP A 154 -9.21 -7.00 21.17
N LEU A 155 -8.33 -6.18 20.59
CA LEU A 155 -6.92 -6.02 20.97
C LEU A 155 -6.12 -7.33 20.95
N ASN A 156 -6.12 -8.00 19.81
CA ASN A 156 -5.35 -9.21 19.56
C ASN A 156 -4.01 -8.90 18.88
N LEU A 157 -2.96 -8.80 19.69
CA LEU A 157 -1.60 -8.50 19.20
C LEU A 157 -0.95 -9.65 18.39
N TYR A 158 -1.62 -10.79 18.23
CA TYR A 158 -1.11 -11.90 17.43
C TYR A 158 -1.11 -11.59 15.92
N THR A 159 -2.07 -10.78 15.46
CA THR A 159 -2.18 -10.35 14.05
C THR A 159 -2.32 -8.84 14.01
N GLN A 160 -1.49 -8.18 13.22
CA GLN A 160 -1.61 -6.73 13.04
C GLN A 160 -2.46 -6.41 11.82
N ASN A 161 -3.23 -5.33 11.90
CA ASN A 161 -4.07 -4.91 10.78
C ASN A 161 -3.23 -4.50 9.54
N PRO A 162 -3.79 -4.54 8.31
CA PRO A 162 -3.05 -4.25 7.08
C PRO A 162 -2.61 -2.77 6.95
N VAL A 163 -3.13 -1.84 7.74
CA VAL A 163 -2.65 -0.45 7.76
C VAL A 163 -1.25 -0.34 8.37
N TRP A 164 -0.86 -1.28 9.24
CA TRP A 164 0.54 -1.37 9.65
C TRP A 164 1.48 -1.64 8.48
N ALA A 165 1.04 -2.37 7.46
CA ALA A 165 1.84 -2.55 6.24
C ALA A 165 2.02 -1.23 5.47
N LEU A 166 1.02 -0.35 5.47
CA LEU A 166 1.14 1.01 4.91
C LEU A 166 2.18 1.84 5.67
N ALA A 167 2.09 1.86 7.00
CA ALA A 167 3.01 2.61 7.84
C ALA A 167 4.45 2.08 7.74
N LEU A 168 4.64 0.75 7.83
CA LEU A 168 5.94 0.12 7.66
C LEU A 168 6.51 0.41 6.27
N SER A 169 5.72 0.26 5.21
CA SER A 169 6.17 0.54 3.85
C SER A 169 6.61 1.99 3.68
N GLU A 170 5.87 2.95 4.22
CA GLU A 170 6.25 4.38 4.23
C GLU A 170 7.59 4.60 4.97
N LEU A 171 7.79 3.95 6.12
CA LEU A 171 9.05 3.99 6.85
C LEU A 171 10.21 3.43 5.99
N ILE A 172 9.98 2.31 5.30
CA ILE A 172 10.97 1.72 4.40
C ILE A 172 11.29 2.68 3.24
N LEU A 173 10.29 3.34 2.65
CA LEU A 173 10.52 4.34 1.60
C LEU A 173 11.34 5.52 2.12
N MET A 174 11.05 6.01 3.32
CA MET A 174 11.82 7.06 3.99
C MET A 174 13.29 6.63 4.19
N CYS A 175 13.52 5.42 4.71
CA CYS A 175 14.85 4.86 4.91
C CYS A 175 15.58 4.64 3.58
N LEU A 176 14.93 4.09 2.55
CA LEU A 176 15.52 3.91 1.22
C LEU A 176 15.88 5.25 0.56
N ALA A 177 15.03 6.27 0.72
CA ALA A 177 15.31 7.61 0.25
C ALA A 177 16.49 8.24 1.00
N TRP A 178 16.55 8.07 2.32
CA TRP A 178 17.70 8.48 3.13
C TRP A 178 18.98 7.78 2.66
N ILE A 179 18.90 6.46 2.40
CA ILE A 179 20.04 5.69 1.91
C ILE A 179 20.53 6.22 0.55
N ARG A 180 19.61 6.53 -0.36
CA ARG A 180 19.94 7.06 -1.69
C ARG A 180 20.55 8.48 -1.63
N ARG A 181 20.15 9.30 -0.66
CA ARG A 181 20.67 10.66 -0.51
C ARG A 181 22.12 10.68 -0.03
N HIS A 182 22.51 9.76 0.85
CA HIS A 182 23.85 9.76 1.47
C HIS A 182 24.84 8.73 0.89
N GLN A 183 24.43 7.93 -0.11
CA GLN A 183 25.36 7.06 -0.83
C GLN A 183 26.26 7.84 -1.80
N ALA A 184 27.42 7.27 -2.11
CA ALA A 184 28.28 7.73 -3.21
C ALA A 184 27.48 7.88 -4.52
N PRO A 185 27.73 8.96 -5.29
CA PRO A 185 27.03 9.19 -6.55
C PRO A 185 27.31 8.04 -7.52
N THR A 186 26.29 7.67 -8.29
CA THR A 186 26.47 6.76 -9.43
C THR A 186 27.00 7.55 -10.62
N GLU A 187 27.58 6.87 -11.62
CA GLU A 187 28.14 7.49 -12.84
C GLU A 187 27.18 8.45 -13.57
N LYS A 188 25.86 8.25 -13.39
CA LYS A 188 24.80 9.09 -13.97
C LYS A 188 24.34 10.25 -13.06
N GLU A 189 24.80 10.30 -11.82
CA GLU A 189 24.43 11.32 -10.84
C GLU A 189 25.55 12.36 -10.72
N GLY A 190 25.18 13.65 -10.63
CA GLY A 190 26.14 14.71 -10.35
C GLY A 190 26.76 14.62 -8.95
N PRO A 191 27.76 15.45 -8.63
CA PRO A 191 28.40 15.47 -7.33
C PRO A 191 27.38 15.75 -6.21
N LYS A 192 27.44 14.96 -5.13
CA LYS A 192 26.57 15.11 -3.95
C LYS A 192 27.32 15.79 -2.81
N GLN A 193 26.67 16.77 -2.19
CA GLN A 193 27.24 17.52 -1.07
C GLN A 193 27.47 16.66 0.19
N TYR A 194 26.61 15.67 0.43
CA TYR A 194 26.66 14.82 1.63
C TYR A 194 26.75 13.34 1.24
N VAL A 195 27.96 12.79 1.23
CA VAL A 195 28.22 11.36 1.00
C VAL A 195 28.81 10.76 2.26
N TRP A 196 28.17 9.71 2.78
CA TRP A 196 28.54 9.08 4.06
C TRP A 196 29.10 7.68 3.86
N TYR A 197 28.73 7.01 2.77
CA TYR A 197 29.11 5.61 2.54
C TYR A 197 29.17 5.26 1.05
N SER A 198 29.95 4.23 0.72
CA SER A 198 30.21 3.74 -0.65
C SER A 198 28.99 3.11 -1.31
N ALA A 199 29.07 2.84 -2.63
CA ALA A 199 28.01 2.13 -3.34
C ALA A 199 27.76 0.72 -2.77
N GLY A 200 28.83 -0.02 -2.41
CA GLY A 200 28.71 -1.37 -1.85
C GLY A 200 28.03 -1.38 -0.47
N THR A 201 28.39 -0.44 0.40
CA THR A 201 27.74 -0.28 1.71
C THR A 201 26.29 0.16 1.58
N ALA A 202 25.95 1.02 0.62
CA ALA A 202 24.57 1.39 0.34
C ALA A 202 23.71 0.18 -0.09
N TRP A 203 24.27 -0.72 -0.91
CA TRP A 203 23.61 -1.97 -1.28
C TRP A 203 23.37 -2.89 -0.08
N LEU A 204 24.38 -3.07 0.77
CA LEU A 204 24.25 -3.86 1.99
C LEU A 204 23.16 -3.29 2.91
N LEU A 205 23.13 -1.97 3.14
CA LEU A 205 22.12 -1.32 3.96
C LEU A 205 20.71 -1.51 3.40
N ARG A 206 20.52 -1.40 2.08
CA ARG A 206 19.21 -1.67 1.44
C ARG A 206 18.79 -3.11 1.62
N PHE A 207 19.71 -4.05 1.41
CA PHE A 207 19.44 -5.47 1.59
C PHE A 207 19.02 -5.78 3.02
N LEU A 208 19.80 -5.33 4.02
CA LEU A 208 19.48 -5.53 5.43
C LEU A 208 18.16 -4.88 5.82
N LEU A 209 17.87 -3.68 5.31
CA LEU A 209 16.61 -2.98 5.56
C LEU A 209 15.41 -3.75 4.98
N ILE A 210 15.49 -4.21 3.73
CA ILE A 210 14.42 -4.96 3.08
C ILE A 210 14.23 -6.32 3.76
N PHE A 211 15.34 -7.00 4.09
CA PHE A 211 15.31 -8.25 4.84
C PHE A 211 14.63 -8.08 6.21
N ALA A 212 15.02 -7.04 6.96
CA ALA A 212 14.38 -6.71 8.23
C ALA A 212 12.89 -6.38 8.06
N ALA A 213 12.50 -5.65 7.00
CA ALA A 213 11.10 -5.35 6.72
C ALA A 213 10.27 -6.60 6.41
N VAL A 214 10.81 -7.52 5.60
CA VAL A 214 10.18 -8.82 5.31
C VAL A 214 10.05 -9.65 6.57
N MET A 215 11.13 -9.76 7.35
CA MET A 215 11.12 -10.47 8.63
C MET A 215 10.11 -9.88 9.61
N TRP A 216 10.05 -8.56 9.76
CA TRP A 216 9.08 -7.90 10.62
C TRP A 216 7.65 -8.21 10.17
N THR A 217 7.36 -8.03 8.88
CA THR A 217 6.02 -8.27 8.31
C THR A 217 5.57 -9.70 8.51
N TRP A 218 6.48 -10.66 8.36
CA TRP A 218 6.20 -12.09 8.56
C TRP A 218 6.08 -12.46 10.04
N LEU A 219 7.03 -12.05 10.88
CA LEU A 219 7.08 -12.40 12.30
C LEU A 219 5.98 -11.73 13.12
N LEU A 220 5.48 -10.55 12.77
CA LEU A 220 4.38 -9.90 13.48
C LEU A 220 3.02 -10.08 12.79
N ASN A 221 2.94 -10.98 11.82
CA ASN A 221 1.72 -11.29 11.09
C ASN A 221 1.00 -10.03 10.56
N ILE A 222 1.77 -9.11 9.97
CA ILE A 222 1.25 -7.82 9.53
C ILE A 222 0.33 -8.00 8.33
N GLY A 223 -0.92 -7.58 8.48
CA GLY A 223 -1.95 -7.69 7.45
C GLY A 223 -2.23 -9.13 7.05
N GLN A 224 -2.10 -10.10 7.95
CA GLN A 224 -2.45 -11.48 7.62
C GLN A 224 -3.95 -11.69 7.67
N LEU A 225 -4.53 -12.12 6.55
CA LEU A 225 -5.85 -12.75 6.58
C LEU A 225 -5.63 -14.26 6.74
N GLY A 226 -5.24 -14.61 7.95
CA GLY A 226 -4.84 -15.95 8.30
C GLY A 226 -3.49 -16.45 7.84
N LYS A 227 -3.31 -17.77 7.87
CA LYS A 227 -2.04 -18.42 7.50
C LYS A 227 -1.80 -18.50 5.99
N LEU A 228 -2.86 -18.35 5.18
CA LEU A 228 -2.80 -18.57 3.72
C LEU A 228 -2.41 -17.32 2.93
N PHE A 229 -2.83 -16.13 3.36
CA PHE A 229 -2.67 -14.91 2.56
C PHE A 229 -1.92 -13.81 3.34
N PRO A 230 -0.59 -13.70 3.14
CA PRO A 230 0.22 -12.68 3.81
C PRO A 230 0.10 -11.31 3.12
N LEU A 231 -1.04 -10.62 3.29
CA LEU A 231 -1.34 -9.38 2.56
C LEU A 231 -0.26 -8.31 2.79
N GLY A 232 0.32 -8.23 3.99
CA GLY A 232 1.40 -7.29 4.29
C GLY A 232 2.66 -7.53 3.45
N LEU A 233 3.05 -8.78 3.22
CA LEU A 233 4.23 -9.12 2.40
C LEU A 233 3.96 -8.79 0.93
N MET A 234 2.77 -9.12 0.44
CA MET A 234 2.34 -8.80 -0.92
C MET A 234 2.32 -7.28 -1.13
N PHE A 235 1.78 -6.55 -0.16
CA PHE A 235 1.72 -5.10 -0.19
C PHE A 235 3.13 -4.48 -0.23
N LEU A 236 4.03 -4.92 0.64
CA LEU A 236 5.42 -4.48 0.66
C LEU A 236 6.13 -4.76 -0.68
N LEU A 237 5.91 -5.94 -1.26
CA LEU A 237 6.47 -6.31 -2.55
C LEU A 237 6.01 -5.36 -3.67
N PHE A 238 4.71 -5.07 -3.75
CA PHE A 238 4.19 -4.09 -4.72
C PHE A 238 4.80 -2.69 -4.50
N VAL A 239 4.90 -2.24 -3.25
CA VAL A 239 5.53 -0.94 -2.93
C VAL A 239 6.98 -0.91 -3.43
N LEU A 240 7.75 -1.96 -3.17
CA LEU A 240 9.15 -2.05 -3.61
C LEU A 240 9.29 -2.08 -5.13
N ILE A 241 8.38 -2.78 -5.84
CA ILE A 241 8.33 -2.79 -7.31
C ILE A 241 8.06 -1.38 -7.84
N PHE A 242 6.97 -0.74 -7.39
CA PHE A 242 6.58 0.59 -7.88
C PHE A 242 7.62 1.65 -7.55
N TYR A 243 8.20 1.64 -6.34
CA TYR A 243 9.22 2.60 -5.96
C TYR A 243 10.58 2.34 -6.65
N GLY A 244 10.99 1.08 -6.73
CA GLY A 244 12.27 0.68 -7.32
C GLY A 244 12.33 0.94 -8.83
N LEU A 245 11.20 0.76 -9.51
CA LEU A 245 11.06 0.92 -10.95
C LEU A 245 10.28 2.19 -11.35
N ARG A 246 10.16 3.18 -10.47
CA ARG A 246 9.45 4.45 -10.72
C ARG A 246 9.88 5.19 -12.00
N GLY A 247 11.14 5.00 -12.44
CA GLY A 247 11.66 5.59 -13.68
C GLY A 247 11.34 4.78 -14.95
N LYS A 248 10.73 3.60 -14.81
CA LYS A 248 10.41 2.64 -15.87
C LYS A 248 8.98 2.15 -15.69
N GLU A 249 8.01 3.03 -15.88
CA GLU A 249 6.58 2.78 -15.63
C GLU A 249 6.07 1.47 -16.26
N ASN A 250 6.34 1.24 -17.54
CA ASN A 250 5.93 0.01 -18.24
C ASN A 250 6.54 -1.26 -17.59
N THR A 251 7.81 -1.20 -17.21
CA THR A 251 8.48 -2.32 -16.52
C THR A 251 7.89 -2.55 -15.14
N SER A 252 7.58 -1.47 -14.39
CA SER A 252 6.95 -1.60 -13.07
C SER A 252 5.56 -2.24 -13.16
N MET A 253 4.75 -1.85 -14.15
CA MET A 253 3.41 -2.38 -14.34
C MET A 253 3.45 -3.84 -14.78
N MET A 254 4.32 -4.19 -15.73
CA MET A 254 4.47 -5.57 -16.20
C MET A 254 4.98 -6.49 -15.09
N LEU A 255 5.98 -6.07 -14.31
CA LEU A 255 6.50 -6.87 -13.21
C LEU A 255 5.48 -7.04 -12.09
N ALA A 256 4.78 -5.97 -11.71
CA ALA A 256 3.71 -6.04 -10.72
C ALA A 256 2.58 -6.97 -11.20
N ALA A 257 2.19 -6.91 -12.48
CA ALA A 257 1.18 -7.81 -13.03
C ALA A 257 1.65 -9.28 -13.02
N ALA A 258 2.91 -9.55 -13.39
CA ALA A 258 3.49 -10.90 -13.37
C ALA A 258 3.54 -11.48 -11.95
N VAL A 259 4.03 -10.69 -10.98
CA VAL A 259 4.03 -11.07 -9.56
C VAL A 259 2.60 -11.32 -9.07
N GLY A 260 1.67 -10.41 -9.38
CA GLY A 260 0.27 -10.58 -9.03
C GLY A 260 -0.39 -11.82 -9.63
N ALA A 261 0.04 -12.22 -10.83
CA ALA A 261 -0.44 -13.41 -11.50
C ALA A 261 0.04 -14.70 -10.80
N LEU A 262 1.30 -14.71 -10.34
CA LEU A 262 1.89 -15.85 -9.62
C LEU A 262 1.26 -16.08 -8.24
N GLU A 263 0.79 -15.03 -7.58
CA GLU A 263 0.26 -15.12 -6.21
C GLU A 263 -1.20 -15.60 -6.16
N ALA A 264 -2.10 -15.04 -6.98
CA ALA A 264 -3.52 -15.40 -6.94
C ALA A 264 -4.33 -14.96 -8.18
N LEU A 265 -3.67 -14.51 -9.26
CA LEU A 265 -4.26 -13.85 -10.43
C LEU A 265 -4.99 -12.51 -10.15
N ALA A 266 -5.75 -12.41 -9.06
CA ALA A 266 -6.53 -11.24 -8.69
C ALA A 266 -5.72 -9.94 -8.52
N PRO A 267 -4.49 -9.95 -7.95
CA PRO A 267 -3.66 -8.75 -7.93
C PRO A 267 -3.25 -8.28 -9.33
N ALA A 268 -3.07 -9.18 -10.31
CA ALA A 268 -2.75 -8.78 -11.68
C ALA A 268 -3.87 -7.94 -12.31
N VAL A 269 -5.13 -8.26 -12.01
CA VAL A 269 -6.29 -7.46 -12.42
C VAL A 269 -6.22 -6.06 -11.80
N GLY A 270 -5.80 -5.94 -10.54
CA GLY A 270 -5.63 -4.64 -9.87
C GLY A 270 -4.57 -3.78 -10.56
N VAL A 271 -3.47 -4.39 -11.00
CA VAL A 271 -2.42 -3.73 -11.78
C VAL A 271 -2.91 -3.32 -13.17
N LEU A 272 -3.75 -4.13 -13.82
CA LEU A 272 -4.37 -3.78 -15.10
C LEU A 272 -5.26 -2.53 -14.97
N ILE A 273 -6.05 -2.44 -13.90
CA ILE A 273 -6.89 -1.26 -13.62
C ILE A 273 -6.00 -0.04 -13.35
N LEU A 274 -4.92 -0.24 -12.59
CA LEU A 274 -3.94 0.78 -12.30
C LEU A 274 -3.30 1.36 -13.58
N HIS A 275 -3.10 0.55 -14.62
CA HIS A 275 -2.55 1.02 -15.89
C HIS A 275 -3.37 2.15 -16.53
N PHE A 276 -4.68 2.22 -16.25
CA PHE A 276 -5.56 3.28 -16.75
C PHE A 276 -5.57 4.53 -15.87
N HIS A 277 -4.57 4.76 -15.00
CA HIS A 277 -4.47 5.99 -14.20
C HIS A 277 -4.18 7.22 -15.08
N ASN A 278 -4.69 8.40 -14.70
CA ASN A 278 -4.58 9.62 -15.50
C ASN A 278 -3.71 10.73 -14.89
N ASP A 279 -2.93 10.40 -13.88
CA ASP A 279 -2.12 11.32 -13.11
C ASP A 279 -2.85 12.48 -12.38
N ASP A 280 -4.15 12.70 -12.58
CA ASP A 280 -4.91 13.77 -11.93
C ASP A 280 -5.29 13.40 -10.49
N GLU A 281 -5.31 14.37 -9.58
CA GLU A 281 -5.73 14.12 -8.19
C GLU A 281 -7.23 13.80 -8.07
N GLY A 282 -8.08 14.49 -8.85
CA GLY A 282 -9.54 14.27 -8.89
C GLY A 282 -10.33 14.77 -7.66
N PHE A 283 -9.68 15.45 -6.71
CA PHE A 283 -10.35 16.02 -5.54
C PHE A 283 -10.95 17.40 -5.84
N ALA A 284 -12.23 17.59 -5.55
CA ALA A 284 -12.90 18.88 -5.71
C ALA A 284 -12.49 19.88 -4.61
N HIS A 285 -12.28 19.39 -3.38
CA HIS A 285 -11.87 20.20 -2.24
C HIS A 285 -10.75 19.50 -1.45
N SER A 286 -9.81 20.27 -0.93
CA SER A 286 -8.66 19.76 -0.15
C SER A 286 -9.09 18.92 1.06
N TRP A 287 -10.21 19.28 1.69
CA TRP A 287 -10.70 18.59 2.88
C TRP A 287 -11.21 17.17 2.60
N THR A 288 -11.66 16.87 1.37
CA THR A 288 -12.19 15.54 0.99
C THR A 288 -11.12 14.45 1.05
N ARG A 289 -9.84 14.83 1.08
CA ARG A 289 -8.73 13.89 1.30
C ARG A 289 -8.77 13.27 2.70
N TRP A 290 -9.30 14.00 3.68
CA TRP A 290 -9.37 13.55 5.07
C TRP A 290 -10.48 12.53 5.30
N LEU A 291 -11.52 12.50 4.47
CA LEU A 291 -12.61 11.53 4.57
C LEU A 291 -12.14 10.08 4.41
N TRP A 292 -10.98 9.84 3.77
CA TRP A 292 -10.44 8.51 3.60
C TRP A 292 -9.98 7.86 4.91
N TYR A 293 -9.49 8.65 5.88
CA TYR A 293 -9.07 8.12 7.17
C TYR A 293 -10.23 7.48 7.96
N PRO A 294 -11.35 8.19 8.24
CA PRO A 294 -12.49 7.57 8.89
C PRO A 294 -13.16 6.52 7.99
N ALA A 295 -13.16 6.68 6.66
CA ALA A 295 -13.69 5.65 5.77
C ALA A 295 -12.94 4.32 5.90
N THR A 296 -11.60 4.32 6.00
CA THR A 296 -10.82 3.10 6.23
C THR A 296 -11.21 2.39 7.52
N VAL A 297 -11.41 3.14 8.61
CA VAL A 297 -11.87 2.59 9.89
C VAL A 297 -13.27 1.97 9.74
N LEU A 298 -14.20 2.69 9.11
CA LEU A 298 -15.58 2.23 8.91
C LEU A 298 -15.67 0.99 8.01
N MET A 299 -14.81 0.89 6.98
CA MET A 299 -14.76 -0.27 6.08
C MET A 299 -14.38 -1.58 6.78
N MET A 300 -13.67 -1.50 7.91
CA MET A 300 -13.35 -2.66 8.75
C MET A 300 -14.40 -2.85 9.85
N LEU A 301 -14.78 -1.76 10.50
CA LEU A 301 -15.68 -1.78 11.66
C LEU A 301 -17.08 -2.29 11.30
N ALA A 302 -17.67 -1.83 10.19
CA ALA A 302 -19.04 -2.18 9.84
C ALA A 302 -19.20 -3.69 9.54
N PRO A 303 -18.35 -4.34 8.71
CA PRO A 303 -18.39 -5.79 8.55
C PRO A 303 -18.13 -6.55 9.85
N GLY A 304 -17.19 -6.08 10.68
CA GLY A 304 -16.90 -6.72 11.97
C GLY A 304 -18.07 -6.69 12.95
N LEU A 305 -18.76 -5.55 13.06
CA LEU A 305 -19.97 -5.45 13.89
C LEU A 305 -21.07 -6.39 13.40
N VAL A 306 -21.29 -6.48 12.09
CA VAL A 306 -22.29 -7.40 11.51
C VAL A 306 -21.93 -8.85 11.80
N ALA A 307 -20.65 -9.22 11.65
CA ALA A 307 -20.17 -10.57 11.93
C ALA A 307 -20.34 -10.98 13.41
N CYS A 308 -20.12 -10.04 14.34
CA CYS A 308 -20.33 -10.29 15.77
C CYS A 308 -21.81 -10.28 16.18
N TRP A 309 -22.64 -9.39 15.63
CA TRP A 309 -24.07 -9.31 15.95
C TRP A 309 -24.87 -10.50 15.42
N GLY A 310 -24.45 -11.12 14.31
CA GLY A 310 -25.08 -12.35 13.82
C GLY A 310 -24.86 -13.58 14.71
N LEU A 311 -24.10 -13.46 15.80
CA LEU A 311 -23.77 -14.54 16.74
C LEU A 311 -24.29 -14.30 18.18
N LEU A 312 -24.78 -13.09 18.50
CA LEU A 312 -25.44 -12.76 19.78
C LEU A 312 -26.96 -12.90 19.63
#